data_AF-A0A2G9TAY2-F1
#
_entry.id   AF-A0A2G9TAY2-F1
#
_cell.length_a   1.000
_cell.length_b   1.000
_cell.length_c   1.000
_cell.angle_alpha   90.00
_cell.angle_beta   90.00
_cell.angle_gamma   90.00
#
_symmetry.space_group_name_H-M   'P 1'
#
loop_
_entity.id
_entity.type
_entity.pdbx_description
1 polymer ?
#
loop_
_entity_poly.entity_id
_entity_poly.type
_entity_poly.pdbx_seq_one_letter_code
_entity_poly.pdbx_strand_id
1 'polypeptide(L)'
;FAIVCSEIITKKSVWDLENLDYDLDELLYKIKRGGRSPIRPLLDTEDENNTSLSLLIKDCWSEEEDQRPSIDQVKTLIKSLNHNK
;
A
#
# COMPACT_ATOMS: atom_id res chain seq x y z
N PHE A 1 7.26 -3.28 3.15
CA PHE A 1 6.12 -4.22 3.19
C PHE A 1 4.97 -3.72 2.33
N ALA A 2 4.33 -2.60 2.68
CA ALA A 2 3.14 -2.08 1.98
C ALA A 2 3.26 -2.06 0.44
N ILE A 3 4.33 -1.46 -0.09
CA ILE A 3 4.57 -1.33 -1.54
C ILE A 3 4.71 -2.70 -2.24
N VAL A 4 5.41 -3.64 -1.61
CA VAL A 4 5.56 -5.01 -2.15
C VAL A 4 4.21 -5.72 -2.14
N CYS A 5 3.45 -5.60 -1.05
CA CYS A 5 2.14 -6.21 -0.97
C CYS A 5 1.13 -5.58 -1.92
N SER A 6 1.20 -4.28 -2.19
CA SER A 6 0.34 -3.65 -3.19
C SER A 6 0.55 -4.27 -4.57
N GLU A 7 1.79 -4.50 -4.98
CA GLU A 7 2.11 -5.16 -6.25
C GLU A 7 1.59 -6.60 -6.31
N ILE A 8 1.72 -7.35 -5.21
CA ILE A 8 1.24 -8.73 -5.12
C ILE A 8 -0.29 -8.81 -5.28
N ILE A 9 -1.05 -7.95 -4.60
CA ILE A 9 -2.52 -8.03 -4.59
C ILE A 9 -3.16 -7.47 -5.87
N THR A 10 -2.49 -6.52 -6.54
CA THR A 10 -2.96 -5.96 -7.81
C THR A 10 -2.45 -6.74 -9.01
N LYS A 11 -1.34 -7.48 -8.85
CA LYS A 11 -0.59 -8.15 -9.93
C LYS A 11 -0.18 -7.18 -11.04
N LYS A 12 0.05 -5.92 -10.67
CA LYS A 12 0.42 -4.81 -11.56
C LYS A 12 1.59 -4.06 -10.95
N SER A 13 2.38 -3.39 -11.79
CA SER A 13 3.38 -2.43 -11.33
C SER A 13 2.76 -1.44 -10.36
N VAL A 14 3.51 -1.12 -9.31
CA VAL A 14 3.09 -0.22 -8.22
C VAL A 14 2.63 1.15 -8.74
N TRP A 15 3.36 1.69 -9.71
CA TRP A 15 3.06 2.92 -10.41
C TRP A 15 3.12 2.66 -11.91
N ASP A 16 2.13 3.16 -12.63
CA ASP A 16 2.08 3.11 -14.08
C ASP A 16 2.82 4.32 -14.67
N LEU A 17 4.16 4.26 -14.63
CA LEU A 17 5.04 5.38 -14.98
C LEU A 17 4.87 5.86 -16.43
N GLU A 18 4.35 5.01 -17.33
CA GLU A 18 4.14 5.35 -18.74
C GLU A 18 2.89 6.23 -18.93
N ASN A 19 1.92 6.11 -18.04
CA ASN A 19 0.64 6.82 -18.11
C ASN A 19 0.50 7.93 -17.05
N LEU A 20 1.59 8.31 -16.37
CA LEU A 20 1.59 9.45 -15.47
C LEU A 20 1.75 10.76 -16.26
N ASP A 21 1.00 11.79 -15.86
CA ASP A 21 1.14 13.15 -16.40
C ASP A 21 2.42 13.88 -15.91
N TYR A 22 3.26 13.20 -15.14
CA TYR A 22 4.46 13.75 -14.52
C TYR A 22 5.57 12.70 -14.47
N ASP A 23 6.82 13.17 -14.40
CA ASP A 23 8.00 12.31 -14.40
C ASP A 23 8.30 11.69 -13.01
N LEU A 24 9.35 10.89 -12.97
CA LEU A 24 9.79 10.19 -11.76
C LEU A 24 10.23 11.15 -10.65
N ASP A 25 10.85 12.29 -10.99
CA ASP A 25 11.32 13.26 -10.01
C ASP A 25 10.14 13.97 -9.35
N GLU A 26 9.12 14.33 -10.14
CA GLU A 26 7.88 14.90 -9.63
C GLU A 26 7.07 13.87 -8.81
N LEU A 27 7.02 12.59 -9.23
CA LEU A 27 6.42 11.52 -8.41
C LEU A 27 7.12 11.42 -7.05
N LEU A 28 8.45 11.38 -7.04
CA LEU A 28 9.24 11.30 -5.83
C LEU A 28 9.04 12.52 -4.93
N TYR A 29 8.96 13.72 -5.53
CA TYR A 29 8.64 14.95 -4.81
C TYR A 29 7.25 14.87 -4.15
N LYS A 30 6.21 14.43 -4.86
CA LYS A 30 4.86 14.27 -4.32
C LYS A 30 4.82 13.25 -3.16
N ILE A 31 5.51 12.13 -3.30
CA ILE A 31 5.62 11.11 -2.24
C ILE A 31 6.29 11.71 -1.00
N LYS A 32 7.43 12.38 -1.15
CA LYS A 32 8.18 12.99 -0.04
C LYS A 32 7.44 14.15 0.62
N ARG A 33 6.71 14.94 -0.16
CA ARG A 33 5.93 16.09 0.33
C ARG A 33 4.75 15.64 1.19
N GLY A 34 4.16 14.48 0.88
CA GLY A 34 3.04 13.93 1.63
C GLY A 34 1.83 14.88 1.64
N GLY A 35 1.18 14.97 2.79
CA GLY A 35 0.05 15.88 3.05
C GLY A 35 -1.24 15.15 3.40
N ARG A 36 -2.38 15.85 3.35
CA ARG A 36 -3.70 15.30 3.74
C ARG A 36 -4.19 14.16 2.86
N SER A 37 -3.73 14.11 1.61
CA SER A 37 -4.01 13.04 0.66
C SER A 37 -2.70 12.65 -0.01
N PRO A 38 -1.85 11.90 0.71
CA PRO A 38 -0.53 11.56 0.22
C PRO A 38 -0.69 10.59 -0.95
N ILE A 39 0.12 10.78 -2.00
CA ILE A 39 0.03 9.90 -3.15
C ILE A 39 0.48 8.49 -2.75
N ARG A 40 -0.33 7.48 -3.09
CA ARG A 40 -0.08 6.07 -2.81
C ARG A 40 -0.46 5.20 -4.02
N PRO A 41 0.16 4.01 -4.16
CA PRO A 41 -0.23 3.05 -5.18
C PRO A 41 -1.72 2.73 -5.12
N LEU A 42 -2.34 2.58 -6.28
CA LEU A 42 -3.74 2.17 -6.37
C LEU A 42 -3.85 0.69 -5.98
N LEU A 43 -4.73 0.39 -5.02
CA LEU A 43 -5.02 -0.98 -4.57
C LEU A 43 -6.27 -1.52 -5.24
N ASP A 44 -6.37 -1.34 -6.56
CA ASP A 44 -7.50 -1.85 -7.35
C ASP A 44 -7.31 -3.35 -7.61
N THR A 45 -8.16 -4.15 -6.99
CA THR A 45 -8.11 -5.62 -7.03
C THR A 45 -9.52 -6.16 -7.25
N GLU A 46 -9.66 -7.10 -8.18
CA GLU A 46 -10.94 -7.75 -8.50
C GLU A 46 -11.35 -8.78 -7.45
N ASP A 47 -10.47 -9.10 -6.50
CA ASP A 47 -10.70 -10.09 -5.45
C ASP A 47 -11.18 -9.41 -4.16
N GLU A 48 -12.49 -9.48 -3.91
CA GLU A 48 -13.13 -8.91 -2.71
C GLU A 48 -12.53 -9.44 -1.40
N ASN A 49 -11.91 -10.64 -1.42
CA ASN A 49 -11.26 -11.23 -0.26
C ASN A 49 -10.01 -10.45 0.20
N ASN A 50 -9.49 -9.54 -0.64
CA ASN A 50 -8.32 -8.74 -0.31
C ASN A 50 -8.67 -7.47 0.48
N THR A 51 -9.94 -7.18 0.78
CA THR A 51 -10.34 -5.95 1.48
C THR A 51 -9.56 -5.72 2.78
N SER A 52 -9.48 -6.72 3.66
CA SER A 52 -8.75 -6.61 4.92
C SER A 52 -7.23 -6.50 4.73
N LEU A 53 -6.69 -7.13 3.69
CA LEU A 53 -5.28 -7.00 3.34
C LEU A 53 -4.97 -5.61 2.77
N SER A 54 -5.87 -5.03 1.98
CA SER A 54 -5.77 -3.66 1.48
C SER A 54 -5.79 -2.63 2.61
N LEU A 55 -6.58 -2.84 3.67
CA LEU A 55 -6.54 -2.02 4.87
C LEU A 55 -5.18 -2.13 5.57
N LEU A 56 -4.69 -3.35 5.78
CA LEU A 56 -3.36 -3.55 6.39
C LEU A 56 -2.23 -2.89 5.57
N ILE A 57 -2.28 -2.97 4.25
CA ILE A 57 -1.33 -2.28 3.36
C ILE A 57 -1.39 -0.77 3.59
N LYS A 58 -2.60 -0.21 3.71
CA LYS A 58 -2.80 1.22 3.97
C LYS A 58 -2.22 1.67 5.31
N ASP A 59 -2.38 0.86 6.37
CA ASP A 59 -1.80 1.16 7.68
C ASP A 59 -0.26 1.13 7.63
N CYS A 60 0.30 0.17 6.89
CA CYS A 60 1.75 -0.02 6.76
C CYS A 60 2.49 1.11 6.02
N TRP A 61 1.79 2.00 5.31
CA TRP A 61 2.38 3.16 4.64
C TRP A 61 1.84 4.50 5.15
N SER A 62 1.35 4.57 6.39
CA SER A 62 0.98 5.84 7.04
C SER A 62 2.10 6.89 6.90
N GLU A 63 1.75 8.16 6.71
CA GLU A 63 2.74 9.26 6.77
C GLU A 63 3.33 9.38 8.17
N GLU A 64 2.50 9.21 9.20
CA GLU A 64 2.90 9.18 10.61
C GLU A 64 3.55 7.82 10.93
N GLU A 65 4.82 7.82 11.29
CA GLU A 65 5.63 6.61 11.48
C GLU A 65 5.17 5.77 12.67
N ASP A 66 4.73 6.41 13.75
CA ASP A 66 4.21 5.79 14.97
C ASP A 66 2.86 5.11 14.77
N GLN A 67 2.11 5.50 13.73
CA GLN A 67 0.85 4.87 13.34
C GLN A 67 1.07 3.61 12.49
N ARG A 68 2.30 3.37 12.00
CA ARG A 68 2.60 2.15 11.23
C ARG A 68 2.69 0.96 12.18
N PRO A 69 2.05 -0.18 11.87
CA PRO A 69 2.17 -1.38 12.69
C PRO A 69 3.60 -1.92 12.67
N SER A 70 4.04 -2.48 13.80
CA SER A 70 5.28 -3.23 13.88
C SER A 70 5.22 -4.50 13.03
N ILE A 71 6.38 -5.03 12.64
CA ILE A 71 6.42 -6.24 11.82
C ILE A 71 5.77 -7.45 12.52
N ASP A 72 5.78 -7.49 13.86
CA ASP A 72 5.13 -8.57 14.62
C ASP A 72 3.61 -8.42 14.64
N GLN A 73 3.10 -7.18 14.67
CA GLN A 73 1.67 -6.91 14.49
C GLN A 73 1.23 -7.30 13.06
N VAL A 74 2.00 -6.93 12.04
CA VAL A 74 1.73 -7.31 10.63
C VAL A 74 1.65 -8.83 10.48
N LYS A 75 2.63 -9.58 11.01
CA LYS A 75 2.62 -11.05 10.97
C LYS A 75 1.39 -11.65 11.65
N THR A 76 1.01 -11.11 12.80
CA THR A 76 -0.16 -11.57 13.57
C THR A 76 -1.45 -11.34 12.78
N LEU A 77 -1.60 -10.16 12.18
CA LEU A 77 -2.75 -9.81 11.35
C LEU A 77 -2.85 -10.72 10.12
N ILE A 78 -1.75 -10.92 9.37
CA ILE A 78 -1.74 -11.82 8.20
C ILE A 78 -2.14 -13.25 8.58
N LYS A 79 -1.62 -13.79 9.69
CA LYS A 79 -2.01 -15.12 10.17
C LYS A 79 -3.52 -15.19 10.45
N SER A 80 -4.08 -14.18 11.11
CA SER A 80 -5.51 -14.13 11.40
C SER A 80 -6.36 -14.08 10.12
N LEU A 81 -5.94 -13.32 9.11
CA LEU A 81 -6.63 -13.26 7.80
C LEU A 81 -6.66 -14.61 7.09
N ASN A 82 -5.59 -15.40 7.20
CA ASN A 82 -5.51 -16.73 6.59
C ASN A 82 -6.30 -17.80 7.36
N HIS A 83 -6.54 -17.59 8.66
CA HIS A 83 -7.35 -18.51 9.49
C HIS A 83 -8.86 -18.27 9.37
N ASN A 84 -9.26 -17.10 8.86
CA ASN A 84 -10.66 -16.74 8.62
C ASN A 84 -11.16 -17.12 7.21
N LYS A 85 -10.35 -17.84 6.42
CA LYS A 85 -10.70 -18.36 5.09
C LYS A 85 -11.12 -19.83 5.17
#